data_AF-A0A0P7WCX7-F1
#
_entry.id   AF-A0A0P7WCX7-F1
#
_cell.length_a   1.000
_cell.length_b   1.000
_cell.length_c   1.000
_cell.angle_alpha   90.00
_cell.angle_beta   90.00
_cell.angle_gamma   90.00
#
_symmetry.space_group_name_H-M   'P 1'
#
loop_
_entity.id
_entity.type
_entity.pdbx_description
1 polymer ?
#
loop_
_entity_poly.entity_id
_entity_poly.type
_entity_poly.pdbx_seq_one_letter_code
_entity_poly.pdbx_strand_id
1 'polypeptide(L)'
;MKTATNIYIFNLALADALATSTLPFQSVNYLMGTWPFGDVICKIVLSIDYYNMFTSIFTLTTMSVDRYVAVCHPVKALDFRTPRKAKIVNICNWILSSAIGLPVMVMASTMVDQGKYRC
;
A
#
# COMPACT_ATOMS: atom_id res chain seq x y z
N MET A 1 11.98 -5.44 -22.10
CA MET A 1 10.51 -5.28 -22.12
C MET A 1 10.05 -4.52 -20.88
N LYS A 2 9.94 -3.18 -20.96
CA LYS A 2 9.43 -2.32 -19.87
C LYS A 2 8.00 -1.89 -20.20
N THR A 3 7.05 -2.82 -20.07
CA THR A 3 5.64 -2.55 -20.29
C THR A 3 5.06 -1.81 -19.08
N ALA A 4 4.11 -0.90 -19.29
CA ALA A 4 3.38 -0.19 -18.24
C ALA A 4 2.94 -1.10 -17.08
N THR A 5 2.45 -2.29 -17.44
CA THR A 5 2.01 -3.33 -16.51
C THR A 5 3.11 -3.83 -15.58
N ASN A 6 4.35 -4.00 -16.06
CA ASN A 6 5.46 -4.48 -15.22
C ASN A 6 5.86 -3.46 -14.16
N ILE A 7 5.67 -2.16 -14.41
CA ILE A 7 5.95 -1.12 -13.42
C ILE A 7 4.93 -1.18 -12.28
N TYR A 8 3.66 -1.38 -12.60
CA TYR A 8 2.61 -1.56 -11.59
C TYR A 8 2.79 -2.84 -10.79
N ILE A 9 3.09 -3.96 -11.46
CA ILE A 9 3.36 -5.23 -10.78
C ILE A 9 4.55 -5.11 -9.83
N PHE A 10 5.62 -4.43 -10.24
CA PHE A 10 6.76 -4.20 -9.36
C PHE A 10 6.41 -3.33 -8.15
N ASN A 11 5.62 -2.27 -8.33
CA ASN A 11 5.21 -1.42 -7.21
C ASN A 11 4.32 -2.18 -6.22
N LEU A 12 3.39 -2.99 -6.73
CA LEU A 12 2.54 -3.86 -5.94
C LEU A 12 3.38 -4.90 -5.17
N ALA A 13 4.30 -5.58 -5.86
CA ALA A 13 5.18 -6.57 -5.23
C ALA A 13 6.07 -5.94 -4.14
N LEU A 14 6.53 -4.70 -4.33
CA LEU A 14 7.27 -3.98 -3.30
C LEU A 14 6.38 -3.65 -2.09
N ALA A 15 5.16 -3.18 -2.31
CA ALA A 15 4.21 -2.91 -1.25
C ALA A 15 3.84 -4.18 -0.47
N ASP A 16 3.65 -5.31 -1.16
CA ASP A 16 3.34 -6.60 -0.56
C ASP A 16 4.54 -7.18 0.21
N ALA A 17 5.76 -7.01 -0.31
CA ALA A 17 6.97 -7.40 0.40
C ALA A 17 7.14 -6.61 1.71
N LEU A 18 6.87 -5.29 1.67
CA LEU A 18 6.89 -4.45 2.87
C LEU A 18 5.83 -4.90 3.88
N ALA A 19 4.60 -5.16 3.46
CA ALA A 19 3.55 -5.68 4.35
C ALA A 19 3.90 -7.07 4.91
N THR A 20 4.44 -7.97 4.08
CA THR A 20 4.84 -9.30 4.54
C THR A 20 5.96 -9.23 5.60
N SER A 21 6.83 -8.22 5.51
CA SER A 21 7.86 -7.98 6.52
C SER A 21 7.32 -7.51 7.88
N THR A 22 6.07 -6.99 7.93
CA THR A 22 5.43 -6.55 9.18
C THR A 22 4.75 -7.72 9.92
N LEU A 23 4.42 -8.80 9.22
CA LEU A 23 3.71 -9.97 9.77
C LEU A 23 4.37 -10.63 10.99
N PRO A 24 5.71 -10.76 11.08
CA PRO A 24 6.35 -11.31 12.29
C PRO A 24 6.06 -10.45 13.53
N PHE A 25 6.05 -9.12 13.40
CA PHE A 25 5.75 -8.22 14.52
C PHE A 25 4.30 -8.35 14.98
N GLN A 26 3.38 -8.46 14.02
CA GLN A 26 1.96 -8.71 14.32
C GLN A 26 1.75 -10.07 14.99
N SER A 27 2.47 -11.09 14.54
CA SER A 27 2.42 -12.44 15.12
C SER A 27 2.87 -12.42 16.59
N VAL A 28 3.95 -11.72 16.90
CA VAL A 28 4.42 -11.55 18.30
C VAL A 28 3.40 -10.80 19.13
N ASN A 29 2.81 -9.72 18.60
CA ASN A 29 1.75 -8.98 19.30
C ASN A 29 0.54 -9.86 19.61
N TYR A 30 0.12 -10.71 18.66
CA TYR A 30 -1.00 -11.63 18.84
C TYR A 30 -0.69 -12.74 19.86
N LEU A 31 0.52 -13.29 19.83
CA LEU A 31 0.95 -14.36 20.75
C LEU A 31 1.18 -13.87 22.18
N MET A 32 1.80 -12.69 22.35
CA MET A 32 2.06 -12.12 23.68
C MET A 32 0.87 -11.33 24.25
N GLY A 33 -0.06 -10.89 23.39
CA GLY A 33 -1.17 -10.01 23.77
C GLY A 33 -0.72 -8.63 24.25
N THR A 34 0.53 -8.24 23.95
CA THR A 34 1.14 -6.94 24.26
C THR A 34 2.19 -6.62 23.21
N TRP A 35 2.44 -5.34 22.98
CA TRP A 35 3.37 -4.81 21.97
C TRP A 35 4.74 -4.48 22.58
N PRO A 36 5.79 -5.31 22.40
CA PRO A 36 7.09 -5.10 23.03
C PRO A 36 8.05 -4.20 22.22
N PHE A 37 7.69 -3.83 20.99
CA PHE A 37 8.60 -3.19 20.03
C PHE A 37 8.67 -1.65 20.15
N GLY A 38 7.88 -1.07 21.04
CA GLY A 38 7.81 0.38 21.27
C GLY A 38 7.03 1.15 20.19
N ASP A 39 6.91 2.46 20.42
CA ASP A 39 6.04 3.37 19.67
C ASP A 39 6.47 3.57 18.20
N VAL A 40 7.78 3.67 17.96
CA VAL A 40 8.33 3.89 16.60
C VAL A 40 7.98 2.72 15.68
N ILE A 41 8.17 1.48 16.13
CA ILE A 41 7.89 0.29 15.32
C ILE A 41 6.38 0.15 15.12
N CYS A 42 5.56 0.48 16.12
CA CYS A 42 4.10 0.51 15.99
C CYS A 42 3.65 1.44 14.86
N LYS A 43 4.15 2.69 14.86
CA LYS A 43 3.85 3.67 13.81
C LYS A 43 4.27 3.17 12.44
N ILE A 44 5.46 2.57 12.31
CA ILE A 44 5.97 2.04 11.04
C ILE A 44 5.10 0.89 10.53
N VAL A 45 4.77 -0.09 11.39
CA VAL A 45 3.96 -1.26 11.02
C VAL A 45 2.57 -0.83 10.57
N LEU A 46 1.88 0.00 11.36
CA LEU A 46 0.58 0.53 10.99
C LEU A 46 0.65 1.34 9.70
N SER A 47 1.67 2.19 9.54
CA SER A 47 1.84 2.96 8.31
C SER A 47 1.98 2.03 7.10
N ILE A 48 2.87 1.03 7.16
CA ILE A 48 3.09 0.10 6.04
C ILE A 48 1.81 -0.66 5.68
N ASP A 49 1.06 -1.14 6.67
CA ASP A 49 -0.20 -1.87 6.43
C ASP A 49 -1.23 -0.98 5.71
N TYR A 50 -1.42 0.27 6.15
CA TYR A 50 -2.31 1.21 5.48
C TYR A 50 -1.81 1.58 4.08
N TYR A 51 -0.51 1.81 3.92
CA TYR A 51 0.10 2.08 2.62
C TYR A 51 -0.11 0.91 1.65
N ASN A 52 0.03 -0.33 2.10
CA ASN A 52 -0.26 -1.51 1.29
C ASN A 52 -1.74 -1.55 0.90
N MET A 53 -2.67 -1.38 1.85
CA MET A 53 -4.10 -1.39 1.59
C MET A 53 -4.50 -0.37 0.51
N PHE A 54 -4.04 0.88 0.62
CA PHE A 54 -4.35 1.93 -0.35
C PHE A 54 -3.67 1.70 -1.70
N THR A 55 -2.40 1.32 -1.71
CA THR A 55 -1.66 1.09 -2.95
C THR A 55 -2.26 -0.08 -3.74
N SER A 56 -2.64 -1.16 -3.05
CA SER A 56 -3.29 -2.32 -3.64
C SER A 56 -4.65 -1.98 -4.25
N ILE A 57 -5.53 -1.30 -3.50
CA ILE A 57 -6.87 -0.96 -4.03
C ILE A 57 -6.81 0.01 -5.21
N PHE A 58 -5.92 1.01 -5.18
CA PHE A 58 -5.77 1.93 -6.30
C PHE A 58 -5.11 1.26 -7.52
N THR A 59 -4.16 0.34 -7.31
CA THR A 59 -3.55 -0.42 -8.40
C THR A 59 -4.56 -1.35 -9.05
N LEU A 60 -5.36 -2.06 -8.27
CA LEU A 60 -6.44 -2.92 -8.77
C LEU A 60 -7.50 -2.10 -9.52
N THR A 61 -7.88 -0.93 -8.99
CA THR A 61 -8.81 -0.02 -9.67
C THR A 61 -8.26 0.41 -11.03
N THR A 62 -6.97 0.76 -11.09
CA THR A 62 -6.30 1.15 -12.33
C THR A 62 -6.26 -0.02 -13.33
N MET A 63 -5.97 -1.24 -12.88
CA MET A 63 -5.99 -2.43 -13.73
C MET A 63 -7.40 -2.72 -14.28
N SER A 64 -8.43 -2.56 -13.46
CA SER A 64 -9.84 -2.71 -13.87
C SER A 64 -10.23 -1.67 -14.92
N VAL A 65 -9.80 -0.41 -14.75
CA VAL A 65 -10.01 0.65 -15.74
C VAL A 65 -9.24 0.37 -17.04
N ASP A 66 -7.98 -0.07 -16.98
CA ASP A 66 -7.21 -0.48 -18.16
C ASP A 66 -7.94 -1.59 -18.95
N ARG A 67 -8.48 -2.59 -18.23
CA ARG A 67 -9.27 -3.67 -18.83
C ARG A 67 -10.57 -3.19 -19.45
N TYR A 68 -11.28 -2.30 -18.77
CA TYR A 68 -12.51 -1.69 -19.31
C TYR A 68 -12.24 -0.90 -20.60
N VAL A 69 -11.21 -0.05 -20.60
CA VAL A 69 -10.84 0.73 -21.80
C VAL A 69 -10.39 -0.18 -22.94
N ALA A 70 -9.63 -1.25 -22.65
CA ALA A 70 -9.19 -2.22 -23.66
C ALA A 70 -10.37 -2.93 -24.35
N VAL A 71 -11.42 -3.28 -23.61
CA VAL A 71 -12.58 -4.02 -24.15
C VAL A 71 -13.59 -3.08 -24.82
N CYS A 72 -13.99 -2.00 -24.15
CA CYS A 72 -15.05 -1.13 -24.64
C CYS A 72 -14.55 -0.05 -25.62
N HIS A 73 -13.24 0.28 -25.60
CA HIS A 73 -12.68 1.37 -26.39
C HIS A 73 -11.30 1.00 -27.01
N PRO A 74 -11.23 -0.02 -27.89
CA PRO A 74 -9.97 -0.59 -28.38
C PRO A 74 -9.07 0.42 -29.12
N VAL A 75 -9.64 1.38 -29.85
CA VAL A 75 -8.86 2.42 -30.56
C VAL A 75 -8.25 3.42 -29.57
N LYS A 76 -8.97 3.80 -28.51
CA LYS A 76 -8.44 4.66 -27.45
C LYS A 76 -7.45 3.91 -26.54
N ALA A 77 -7.57 2.58 -26.43
CA ALA A 77 -6.69 1.75 -25.61
C ALA A 77 -5.23 1.79 -26.10
N LEU A 78 -5.00 1.90 -27.41
CA LEU A 78 -3.66 2.07 -28.00
C LEU A 78 -2.98 3.36 -27.51
N ASP A 79 -3.72 4.47 -27.41
CA ASP A 79 -3.21 5.73 -26.86
C ASP A 79 -3.14 5.74 -25.33
N PHE A 80 -4.06 5.04 -24.66
CA PHE A 80 -4.15 5.04 -23.20
C PHE A 80 -3.07 4.19 -22.53
N ARG A 81 -2.64 3.08 -23.15
CA ARG A 81 -1.59 2.17 -22.65
C ARG A 81 -0.16 2.69 -22.77
N THR A 82 0.04 4.00 -22.75
CA THR A 82 1.39 4.58 -22.77
C THR A 82 2.08 4.45 -21.40
N PRO A 83 3.35 4.01 -21.35
CA PRO A 83 4.10 3.85 -20.09
C PRO A 83 4.26 5.15 -19.30
N ARG A 84 4.16 6.32 -19.95
CA ARG A 84 4.12 7.62 -19.27
C ARG A 84 2.88 7.80 -18.39
N LYS A 85 1.69 7.50 -18.91
CA LYS A 85 0.44 7.58 -18.12
C LYS A 85 0.48 6.61 -16.95
N ALA A 86 1.03 5.42 -17.20
CA ALA A 86 1.17 4.42 -16.15
C ALA A 86 2.05 4.90 -14.98
N LYS A 87 3.18 5.54 -15.32
CA LYS A 87 4.07 6.12 -14.33
C LYS A 87 3.43 7.28 -13.57
N ILE A 88 2.64 8.13 -14.24
CA ILE A 88 1.90 9.23 -13.59
C ILE A 88 0.90 8.67 -12.59
N VAL A 89 0.07 7.70 -12.97
CA VAL A 89 -0.90 7.08 -12.06
C VAL A 89 -0.22 6.42 -10.86
N ASN A 90 0.95 5.79 -11.07
CA ASN A 90 1.72 5.22 -9.96
C ASN A 90 2.23 6.29 -8.99
N ILE A 91 2.71 7.42 -9.50
CA ILE A 91 3.12 8.57 -8.67
C ILE A 91 1.90 9.16 -7.95
N CYS A 92 0.76 9.29 -8.62
CA CYS A 92 -0.48 9.75 -8.00
C CYS A 92 -0.95 8.80 -6.89
N ASN A 93 -0.90 7.48 -7.10
CA ASN A 93 -1.21 6.50 -6.06
C ASN A 93 -0.29 6.65 -4.86
N TRP A 94 1.01 6.82 -5.08
CA TRP A 94 1.94 7.06 -3.98
C TRP A 94 1.63 8.34 -3.21
N ILE A 95 1.34 9.44 -3.91
CA ILE A 95 0.97 10.71 -3.28
C ILE A 95 -0.35 10.58 -2.51
N LEU A 96 -1.37 9.91 -3.07
CA LEU A 96 -2.65 9.67 -2.40
C LEU A 96 -2.48 8.77 -1.17
N SER A 97 -1.76 7.65 -1.32
CA SER A 97 -1.43 6.76 -0.20
C SER A 97 -0.65 7.51 0.88
N SER A 98 0.29 8.38 0.52
CA SER A 98 1.00 9.21 1.48
C SER A 98 0.13 10.26 2.14
N ALA A 99 -0.76 10.90 1.40
CA ALA A 99 -1.67 11.90 1.95
C ALA A 99 -2.62 11.30 2.99
N ILE A 100 -3.05 10.05 2.80
CA ILE A 100 -3.90 9.33 3.75
C ILE A 100 -3.07 8.66 4.86
N GLY A 101 -1.89 8.15 4.53
CA GLY A 101 -0.98 7.48 5.46
C GLY A 101 -0.30 8.42 6.45
N LEU A 102 -0.05 9.69 6.09
CA LEU A 102 0.56 10.69 6.97
C LEU A 102 -0.27 10.97 8.24
N PRO A 103 -1.59 11.26 8.16
CA PRO A 103 -2.46 11.36 9.33
C PRO A 103 -2.44 10.09 10.18
N VAL A 104 -2.49 8.92 9.55
CA VAL A 104 -2.44 7.63 10.25
C VAL A 104 -1.12 7.46 10.99
N MET A 105 0.01 7.83 10.40
CA MET A 105 1.33 7.78 11.04
C MET A 105 1.43 8.72 12.24
N VAL A 106 0.82 9.91 12.14
CA VAL A 106 0.81 10.89 13.24
C VAL A 106 -0.10 10.42 14.39
N MET A 107 -1.25 9.83 14.07
CA MET A 107 -2.21 9.36 15.06
C MET A 107 -1.83 8.01 15.69
N ALA A 108 -1.18 7.13 14.93
CA ALA A 108 -0.68 5.86 15.43
C ALA A 108 0.23 6.12 16.62
N SER A 109 -0.13 5.58 17.78
CA SER A 109 0.66 5.70 19.00
C SER A 109 0.39 4.47 19.87
N THR A 110 1.40 3.99 20.59
CA THR A 110 1.19 2.89 21.54
C THR A 110 0.49 3.40 22.79
N MET A 111 -0.59 2.73 23.19
CA MET A 111 -1.34 3.04 24.41
C MET A 111 -1.18 1.94 25.45
N VAL A 112 -1.23 2.30 26.74
CA VAL A 112 -1.23 1.33 27.83
C VAL A 112 -2.67 0.99 28.16
N ASP A 113 -3.06 -0.26 27.91
CA ASP A 113 -4.40 -0.79 28.18
C ASP A 113 -4.26 -1.94 29.19
N GLN A 114 -4.84 -1.77 30.38
CA GLN A 114 -4.76 -2.75 31.49
C GLN A 114 -3.32 -3.25 31.79
N GLY A 115 -2.33 -2.35 31.74
CA GLY A 115 -0.93 -2.67 32.02
C GLY A 115 -0.18 -3.36 30.87
N LYS A 116 -0.82 -3.51 29.70
CA LYS A 116 -0.21 -4.02 28.46
C LYS A 116 -0.05 -2.90 27.44
N TYR A 117 1.01 -2.96 26.64
CA TYR A 117 1.23 -2.02 25.55
C TYR A 117 0.42 -2.47 24.34
N ARG A 118 -0.38 -1.58 23.75
CA ARG A 118 -1.14 -1.85 22.53
C ARG A 118 -0.72 -0.88 21.45
N CYS A 119 -0.33 -1.48 20.33
CA CYS A 119 -0.42 -0.89 19.00
C CYS A 119 -1.76 -1.38 18.41
#